data_AF-A0A0P7YM73-F1
#
_entry.id   AF-A0A0P7YM73-F1
#
_cell.length_a   1.000
_cell.length_b   1.000
_cell.length_c   1.000
_cell.angle_alpha   90.00
_cell.angle_beta   90.00
_cell.angle_gamma   90.00
#
_symmetry.space_group_name_H-M   'P 1'
#
loop_
_entity.id
_entity.type
_entity.pdbx_description
1 polymer ?
#
loop_
_entity_poly.entity_id
_entity_poly.type
_entity_poly.pdbx_seq_one_letter_code
_entity_poly.pdbx_strand_id
1 'polypeptide(L)' 'QIDRMAKEMGSTLNSPFMTLSFMALLVIPDLKLSDKGLFDGRKFEFCDLFYDL' A
#
# COMPACT_ATOMS: atom_id res chain seq x y z
N GLN A 1 0.99 -5.33 -20.08
CA GLN A 1 0.48 -3.96 -20.32
C GLN A 1 0.60 -3.11 -19.06
N ILE A 2 0.07 -3.55 -17.92
CA ILE A 2 0.13 -2.82 -16.64
C ILE A 2 1.58 -2.54 -16.19
N ASP A 3 2.49 -3.51 -16.29
CA ASP A 3 3.91 -3.30 -15.95
C ASP A 3 4.58 -2.18 -16.75
N ARG A 4 4.22 -2.05 -18.03
CA ARG A 4 4.79 -1.00 -18.91
C ARG A 4 4.29 0.37 -18.46
N MET A 5 3.00 0.49 -18.18
CA MET A 5 2.39 1.73 -17.69
C MET A 5 3.00 2.14 -16.35
N ALA A 6 3.19 1.20 -15.42
CA ALA A 6 3.84 1.49 -14.15
C ALA A 6 5.27 2.02 -14.32
N LYS A 7 6.04 1.46 -15.27
CA LYS A 7 7.39 1.96 -15.60
C LYS A 7 7.36 3.34 -16.26
N GLU A 8 6.42 3.58 -17.16
CA GLU A 8 6.19 4.89 -17.78
C GLU A 8 5.83 5.98 -16.73
N MET A 9 5.14 5.59 -15.65
CA MET A 9 4.85 6.45 -14.49
C MET A 9 6.03 6.63 -13.52
N GLY A 10 7.21 6.07 -13.82
CA GLY A 10 8.43 6.24 -13.04
C GLY A 10 8.71 5.13 -12.02
N SER A 11 7.98 4.00 -12.05
CA SER A 11 8.27 2.87 -11.15
C SER A 11 9.66 2.30 -11.41
N THR A 12 10.50 2.28 -10.37
CA THR A 12 11.84 1.68 -10.39
C THR A 12 11.84 0.17 -10.15
N LEU A 13 10.69 -0.42 -9.79
CA LEU A 13 10.56 -1.85 -9.55
C LEU A 13 10.68 -2.67 -10.84
N ASN A 14 11.39 -3.80 -10.75
CA ASN A 14 11.58 -4.70 -11.89
C ASN A 14 10.25 -5.29 -12.40
N SER A 15 9.38 -5.70 -11.47
CA SER A 15 8.05 -6.31 -11.70
C SER A 15 6.98 -5.68 -10.77
N PRO A 16 6.58 -4.42 -11.03
CA PRO A 16 5.75 -3.64 -10.11
C PRO A 16 4.44 -4.33 -9.73
N PHE A 17 3.78 -4.99 -10.69
CA PHE A 17 2.51 -5.65 -10.44
C PHE A 17 2.65 -6.93 -9.59
N MET A 18 3.71 -7.69 -9.81
CA MET A 18 3.99 -8.88 -8.99
C MET A 18 4.29 -8.48 -7.55
N THR A 19 5.12 -7.44 -7.33
CA THR A 19 5.40 -6.90 -6.00
C THR A 19 4.13 -6.43 -5.29
N LEU A 20 3.24 -5.71 -5.98
CA LEU A 20 1.97 -5.27 -5.41
C LEU A 20 1.07 -6.45 -5.02
N SER A 21 1.05 -7.51 -5.82
CA SER A 21 0.24 -8.71 -5.54
C SER A 21 0.65 -9.40 -4.23
N PHE A 22 1.93 -9.31 -3.84
CA PHE A 22 2.41 -9.81 -2.56
C PHE A 22 1.92 -8.98 -1.36
N MET A 23 1.70 -7.67 -1.53
CA MET A 23 1.16 -6.82 -0.45
C MET A 23 -0.31 -7.15 -0.11
N ALA A 24 -1.02 -7.82 -1.01
CA ALA A 24 -2.40 -8.27 -0.79
C ALA A 24 -2.49 -9.61 -0.03
N LEU A 25 -1.37 -10.31 0.18
CA LEU A 25 -1.36 -11.59 0.89
C LEU A 25 -1.64 -11.42 2.38
N LEU A 26 -2.09 -12.50 3.00
CA LEU A 26 -2.56 -12.54 4.37
C LEU A 26 -1.37 -12.50 5.36
N VAL A 27 -0.88 -11.29 5.57
CA VAL A 27 -0.03 -10.83 6.68
C VAL A 27 -0.66 -9.52 7.16
N ILE A 28 -0.81 -9.33 8.48
CA ILE A 28 -1.34 -8.05 8.99
C ILE A 28 -0.26 -7.00 8.72
N PRO A 29 -0.47 -6.02 7.82
CA PRO A 29 0.50 -4.96 7.60
C PRO A 29 0.51 -4.04 8.83
N ASP A 30 1.68 -3.54 9.22
CA ASP A 30 1.81 -2.56 10.30
C ASP A 30 0.91 -1.34 10.09
N LEU A 31 0.70 -0.95 8.83
CA LEU A 31 -0.20 0.12 8.43
C LEU A 31 -0.95 -0.30 7.17
N LYS A 32 -2.29 -0.28 7.21
CA LYS A 32 -3.14 -0.74 6.12
C LYS A 32 -4.20 0.29 5.79
N LEU A 33 -4.27 0.69 4.51
CA LEU A 33 -5.40 1.47 4.02
C LEU A 33 -6.58 0.52 3.74
N SER A 34 -7.70 0.79 4.39
CA SER A 34 -8.97 0.07 4.23
C SER A 34 -10.05 0.99 3.69
N ASP A 35 -11.22 0.43 3.42
CA ASP A 35 -12.45 1.16 3.12
C ASP A 35 -12.88 2.14 4.23
N LYS A 36 -12.50 1.85 5.48
CA LYS A 36 -12.79 2.69 6.66
C LYS A 36 -11.70 3.72 6.97
N GLY A 37 -10.63 3.77 6.18
CA GLY A 37 -9.48 4.66 6.41
C GLY A 37 -8.20 3.89 6.74
N LEU A 38 -7.20 4.62 7.25
CA LEU A 38 -5.88 4.10 7.58
C LEU A 38 -5.93 3.40 8.94
N PHE A 39 -5.49 2.15 8.99
CA PHE A 39 -5.50 1.31 10.19
C PHE A 39 -4.08 0.92 10.59
N ASP A 40 -3.67 1.21 11.83
CA ASP A 40 -2.38 0.79 12.38
C ASP A 40 -2.53 -0.59 13.02
N GLY A 41 -1.92 -1.61 12.42
CA GLY A 41 -1.97 -2.99 12.88
C GLY A 41 -1.19 -3.26 14.18
N ARG A 42 -0.25 -2.39 14.55
CA ARG A 42 0.52 -2.50 15.80
C ARG A 42 -0.26 -1.96 17.00
N LYS A 43 -1.07 -0.92 16.78
CA LYS A 43 -1.93 -0.30 17.80
C LYS A 43 -3.38 -0.79 17.78
N PHE A 44 -3.77 -1.46 16.69
CA PHE A 44 -5.12 -1.96 16.46
C PHE A 44 -6.20 -0.87 16.50
N GLU A 45 -5.89 0.29 15.91
CA GLU A 45 -6.76 1.47 15.86
C GLU A 45 -6.71 2.15 14.48
N PHE A 46 -7.74 2.95 14.17
CA PHE A 46 -7.70 3.85 13.02
C PHE A 46 -6.87 5.08 13.36
N CYS A 47 -6.08 5.56 12.40
CA CYS A 47 -5.26 6.75 12.53
C CYS A 47 -5.49 7.72 11.37
N ASP A 48 -5.25 9.01 11.62
CA ASP A 48 -5.40 10.03 10.60
C ASP A 48 -4.28 9.96 9.56
N LEU A 49 -4.64 10.21 8.30
CA LEU A 49 -3.70 10.23 7.18
C LEU A 49 -2.84 11.50 7.17
N PHE A 50 -3.38 12.60 7.70
CA PHE A 50 -2.75 13.91 7.70
C PHE A 50 -2.55 14.38 9.13
N TYR A 51 -1.43 15.05 9.36
CA TYR A 51 -1.23 15.86 10.56
C TYR A 51 -1.79 17.25 10.28
N ASP A 52 -2.50 17.83 11.25
CA ASP A 52 -2.88 19.24 11.18
C ASP A 52 -1.60 20.10 11.19
N LEU A 53 -1.44 20.91 10.14
CA LEU A 53 -0.37 21.90 9.99
C LEU A 53 -0.69 23.19 10.75
#